data_AF-A0A2U1B911-F1
#
_entry.id   AF-A0A2U1B911-F1
#
_cell.length_a   1.000
_cell.length_b   1.000
_cell.length_c   1.000
_cell.angle_alpha   90.00
_cell.angle_beta   90.00
_cell.angle_gamma   90.00
#
_symmetry.space_group_name_H-M   'P 1'
#
loop_
_entity.id
_entity.type
_entity.pdbx_description
1 polymer ?
#
loop_
_entity_poly.entity_id
_entity_poly.type
_entity_poly.pdbx_seq_one_letter_code
_entity_poly.pdbx_strand_id
1 'polypeptide(L)'
;MSDDISDSRKGLYYLGMVLGAAGFLCCFGAVASGGCGIAAGGMPHPGGIFPIFFVGMFLFIAGGILVGIGRRGLAGSGIVLDPKQARKDLKPWAKMGGGILKDALEEAGLKKEESASSDLETDLRALYRLHQDGILSDEEYEAAKKKRLKK
;
A
#
# COMPACT_ATOMS: atom_id res chain seq x y z
N MET A 1 13.26 -13.17 6.28
CA MET A 1 14.35 -12.30 5.83
C MET A 1 13.68 -11.12 5.14
N SER A 2 13.95 -9.92 5.63
CA SER A 2 13.22 -8.68 5.42
C SER A 2 12.96 -8.35 3.93
N ASP A 3 11.69 -8.32 3.54
CA ASP A 3 11.21 -7.69 2.29
C ASP A 3 11.23 -6.16 2.47
N ASP A 4 12.39 -5.62 2.83
CA ASP A 4 12.57 -4.18 3.02
C ASP A 4 12.65 -3.49 1.66
N ILE A 5 11.77 -2.49 1.48
CA ILE A 5 11.81 -1.48 0.42
C ILE A 5 13.26 -1.20 0.03
N SER A 6 13.62 -1.45 -1.24
CA SER A 6 15.02 -1.38 -1.68
C SER A 6 15.72 -0.12 -1.14
N ASP A 7 16.87 -0.27 -0.50
CA ASP A 7 17.59 0.82 0.16
C ASP A 7 17.89 1.99 -0.80
N SER A 8 18.00 1.69 -2.09
CA SER A 8 18.12 2.67 -3.16
C SER A 8 16.91 3.63 -3.25
N ARG A 9 15.68 3.14 -2.99
CA ARG A 9 14.45 3.96 -2.96
C ARG A 9 14.37 4.84 -1.73
N LYS A 10 14.72 4.30 -0.55
CA LYS A 10 14.82 5.08 0.69
C LYS A 10 15.88 6.18 0.51
N GLY A 11 17.05 5.83 -0.03
CA GLY A 11 18.14 6.76 -0.31
C GLY A 11 17.72 7.92 -1.22
N LEU A 12 17.10 7.64 -2.37
CA LEU A 12 16.63 8.70 -3.29
C LEU A 12 15.55 9.58 -2.65
N TYR A 13 14.63 8.98 -1.88
CA TYR A 13 13.57 9.71 -1.21
C TYR A 13 14.11 10.64 -0.12
N TYR A 14 14.99 10.16 0.75
CA TYR A 14 15.60 10.97 1.81
C TYR A 14 16.55 12.03 1.22
N LEU A 15 17.30 11.71 0.17
CA LEU A 15 18.17 12.66 -0.51
C LEU A 15 17.33 13.77 -1.17
N GLY A 16 16.25 13.41 -1.87
CA GLY A 16 15.31 14.37 -2.42
C GLY A 16 14.63 15.23 -1.35
N MET A 17 14.27 14.64 -0.21
CA MET A 17 13.65 15.35 0.91
C MET A 17 14.62 16.34 1.56
N VAL A 18 15.87 15.96 1.78
CA VAL A 18 16.92 16.84 2.31
C VAL A 18 17.22 17.96 1.32
N LEU A 19 17.35 17.65 0.03
CA LEU A 19 17.63 18.64 -1.01
C LEU A 19 16.46 19.62 -1.20
N GLY A 20 15.23 19.12 -1.18
CA GLY A 20 14.01 19.94 -1.25
C GLY A 20 13.84 20.81 0.00
N ALA A 21 14.07 20.27 1.20
CA ALA A 21 14.02 21.04 2.44
C ALA A 21 15.11 22.13 2.47
N ALA A 22 16.33 21.82 2.02
CA ALA A 22 17.41 22.79 1.88
C ALA A 22 17.08 23.89 0.86
N GLY A 23 16.53 23.54 -0.31
CA GLY A 23 16.07 24.49 -1.31
C GLY A 23 14.96 25.40 -0.80
N PHE A 24 13.96 24.83 -0.11
CA PHE A 24 12.88 25.58 0.53
C PHE A 24 13.41 26.55 1.58
N LEU A 25 14.30 26.10 2.46
CA LEU A 25 14.89 26.93 3.51
C LEU A 25 15.70 28.08 2.93
N CYS A 26 16.47 27.83 1.85
CA CYS A 26 17.25 28.86 1.17
C CYS A 26 16.34 29.91 0.50
N CYS A 27 15.27 29.46 -0.15
CA CYS A 27 14.27 30.30 -0.80
C CYS A 27 13.50 31.17 0.22
N PHE A 28 12.98 30.55 1.28
CA PHE A 28 12.22 31.21 2.33
C PHE A 28 13.10 32.14 3.18
N GLY A 29 14.36 31.74 3.42
CA GLY A 29 15.36 32.57 4.09
C GLY A 29 15.73 33.81 3.28
N ALA A 30 15.86 33.71 1.95
CA ALA A 30 16.09 34.85 1.07
C ALA A 30 14.90 35.83 1.07
N VAL A 31 13.66 35.32 1.08
CA VAL A 31 12.45 36.15 1.18
C VAL A 31 12.34 36.83 2.55
N ALA A 32 12.56 36.08 3.64
CA ALA A 32 12.48 36.63 4.99
C ALA A 32 13.56 37.68 5.25
N SER A 33 14.80 37.44 4.82
CA SER A 33 15.89 38.42 4.91
C SER A 33 15.64 39.67 4.07
N GLY A 34 15.12 39.51 2.83
CA GLY A 34 14.70 40.64 2.00
C GLY A 34 13.56 41.44 2.63
N GLY A 35 12.54 40.77 3.19
CA GLY A 35 11.41 41.39 3.87
C GLY A 35 11.79 42.12 5.16
N CYS A 36 12.63 41.50 6.01
CA CYS A 36 13.16 42.15 7.20
C CYS A 36 14.09 43.34 6.86
N GLY A 37 14.88 43.23 5.79
CA GLY A 37 15.72 44.33 5.30
C GLY A 37 14.89 45.55 4.91
N ILE A 38 13.81 45.34 4.16
CA ILE A 38 12.84 46.40 3.79
C ILE A 38 12.15 46.97 5.03
N ALA A 39 11.69 46.11 5.95
CA ALA A 39 11.00 46.52 7.18
C ALA A 39 11.91 47.32 8.13
N ALA A 40 13.21 47.07 8.12
CA ALA A 40 14.21 47.82 8.88
C ALA A 40 14.66 49.13 8.20
N GLY A 41 14.03 49.52 7.08
CA GLY A 41 14.37 50.73 6.32
C GLY A 41 15.61 50.60 5.42
N GLY A 42 16.15 49.38 5.28
CA GLY A 42 17.25 49.09 4.36
C GLY A 42 16.76 48.85 2.93
N MET A 43 17.43 49.43 1.94
CA MET A 43 17.16 49.10 0.54
C MET A 43 17.69 47.68 0.26
N PRO A 44 16.85 46.72 -0.18
CA PRO A 44 17.29 45.37 -0.48
C PRO A 44 18.28 45.44 -1.64
N HIS A 45 19.53 45.05 -1.40
CA HIS A 45 20.54 45.07 -2.43
C HIS A 45 20.24 43.96 -3.46
N PRO A 46 19.92 44.29 -4.72
CA PRO A 46 19.47 43.31 -5.70
C PRO A 46 20.55 42.26 -6.06
N GLY A 47 21.82 42.56 -5.79
CA GLY A 47 22.93 41.65 -6.08
C GLY A 47 22.99 40.38 -5.22
N GLY A 48 22.33 40.33 -4.06
CA GLY A 48 22.42 39.19 -3.12
C GLY A 48 21.18 38.30 -3.05
N ILE A 49 19.99 38.91 -2.98
CA ILE A 49 18.74 38.18 -2.65
C ILE A 49 18.21 37.39 -3.85
N PHE A 50 18.18 38.02 -5.03
CA PHE A 50 17.66 37.40 -6.25
C PHE A 50 18.42 36.12 -6.66
N PRO A 51 19.76 36.08 -6.76
CA PRO A 51 20.45 34.87 -7.17
C PRO A 51 20.24 33.71 -6.18
N ILE A 52 20.25 33.98 -4.87
CA ILE A 52 20.01 32.96 -3.84
C ILE A 52 18.58 32.41 -3.95
N PHE A 53 17.60 33.28 -4.19
CA PHE A 53 16.21 32.87 -4.38
C PHE A 53 16.03 31.97 -5.61
N PHE A 54 16.60 32.34 -6.77
CA PHE A 54 16.51 31.52 -7.98
C PHE A 54 17.23 30.17 -7.83
N VAL A 55 18.40 30.15 -7.19
CA VAL A 55 19.11 28.90 -6.88
C VAL A 55 18.29 28.03 -5.92
N GLY A 56 17.70 28.61 -4.87
CA GLY A 56 16.83 27.92 -3.93
C GLY A 56 15.58 27.34 -4.60
N MET A 57 14.97 28.09 -5.52
CA MET A 57 13.81 27.64 -6.30
C MET A 57 14.17 26.47 -7.23
N PHE A 58 15.31 26.53 -7.91
CA PHE A 58 15.78 25.41 -8.74
C PHE A 58 16.05 24.16 -7.90
N LEU A 59 16.70 24.30 -6.75
CA LEU A 59 16.93 23.18 -5.82
C LEU A 59 15.62 22.60 -5.29
N PHE A 60 14.65 23.45 -4.98
CA PHE A 60 13.34 23.03 -4.49
C PHE A 60 12.57 22.22 -5.55
N ILE A 61 12.55 22.70 -6.80
CA ILE A 61 11.92 22.00 -7.92
C ILE A 61 12.62 20.67 -8.20
N ALA A 62 13.96 20.68 -8.26
CA ALA A 62 14.76 19.48 -8.47
C ALA A 62 14.55 18.45 -7.35
N GLY A 63 14.52 18.91 -6.08
CA GLY A 63 14.23 18.08 -4.92
C GLY A 63 12.81 17.49 -4.96
N GLY A 64 11.82 18.29 -5.36
CA GLY A 64 10.44 17.84 -5.53
C GLY A 64 10.28 16.76 -6.61
N ILE A 65 10.99 16.90 -7.74
CA ILE A 65 11.03 15.88 -8.79
C ILE A 65 11.67 14.59 -8.25
N LEU A 66 12.80 14.69 -7.53
CA LEU A 66 13.48 13.56 -6.92
C LEU A 66 12.60 12.80 -5.92
N VAL A 67 11.88 13.53 -5.06
CA VAL A 67 10.91 12.95 -4.11
C VAL A 67 9.75 12.30 -4.85
N GLY A 68 9.26 12.91 -5.93
CA GLY A 68 8.22 12.36 -6.78
C GLY A 68 8.62 11.01 -7.39
N ILE A 69 9.84 10.92 -7.90
CA ILE A 69 10.43 9.68 -8.43
C ILE A 69 10.64 8.66 -7.30
N GLY A 70 11.11 9.08 -6.12
CA GLY A 70 11.27 8.21 -4.96
C GLY A 70 9.96 7.60 -4.46
N ARG A 71 8.88 8.40 -4.40
CA ARG A 71 7.54 7.97 -3.93
C ARG A 71 6.86 7.00 -4.88
N ARG A 72 6.95 7.26 -6.19
CA ARG A 72 6.35 6.39 -7.22
C ARG A 72 7.29 5.25 -7.65
N GLY A 73 8.56 5.30 -7.26
CA GLY A 73 9.60 4.43 -7.78
C GLY A 73 9.94 4.74 -9.24
N LEU A 74 11.11 4.28 -9.71
CA LEU A 74 11.50 4.39 -11.12
C LEU A 74 10.43 3.81 -12.06
N ALA A 75 9.76 2.74 -11.62
CA ALA A 75 8.66 2.09 -12.33
C ALA A 75 7.34 2.88 -12.38
N GLY A 76 7.03 3.69 -11.36
CA GLY A 76 5.84 4.56 -11.36
C GLY A 76 6.10 5.97 -11.89
N SER A 77 7.36 6.37 -12.07
CA SER A 77 7.76 7.65 -12.68
C SER A 77 7.77 7.64 -14.21
N GLY A 78 7.59 6.47 -14.83
CA GLY A 78 7.62 6.29 -16.29
C GLY A 78 9.03 6.19 -16.89
N ILE A 79 10.10 6.25 -16.09
CA ILE A 79 11.49 6.16 -16.57
C ILE A 79 11.91 4.72 -16.86
N VAL A 80 11.40 3.73 -16.10
CA VAL A 80 11.66 2.30 -16.33
C VAL A 80 10.36 1.53 -16.31
N LEU A 81 9.77 1.26 -17.48
CA LEU A 81 8.58 0.40 -17.60
C LEU A 81 8.97 -1.08 -17.42
N ASP A 82 9.24 -1.52 -16.18
CA ASP A 82 9.30 -2.94 -15.86
C ASP A 82 8.05 -3.39 -15.07
N PRO A 83 7.00 -3.90 -15.75
CA PRO A 83 5.74 -4.30 -15.13
C PRO A 83 5.90 -5.44 -14.11
N LYS A 84 7.01 -6.19 -14.14
CA LYS A 84 7.28 -7.24 -13.16
C LYS A 84 7.71 -6.67 -11.81
N GLN A 85 8.42 -5.54 -11.79
CA GLN A 85 8.81 -4.85 -10.56
C GLN A 85 7.59 -4.22 -9.88
N ALA A 86 6.71 -3.56 -10.65
CA ALA A 86 5.46 -3.00 -10.13
C ALA A 86 4.55 -4.07 -9.47
N ARG A 87 4.44 -5.27 -10.06
CA ARG A 87 3.72 -6.39 -9.42
C ARG A 87 4.34 -6.84 -8.10
N LYS A 88 5.68 -6.92 -8.02
CA LYS A 88 6.35 -7.31 -6.77
C LYS A 88 6.14 -6.27 -5.68
N ASP A 89 6.19 -5.00 -6.03
CA ASP A 89 6.00 -3.88 -5.09
C ASP A 89 4.56 -3.79 -4.56
N LEU A 90 3.57 -4.24 -5.34
CA LEU A 90 2.15 -4.26 -4.94
C LEU A 90 1.75 -5.50 -4.12
N LYS A 91 2.56 -6.56 -4.08
CA LYS A 91 2.24 -7.79 -3.33
C LYS A 91 1.96 -7.56 -1.83
N PRO A 92 2.74 -6.74 -1.09
CA PRO A 92 2.47 -6.51 0.33
C PRO A 92 1.14 -5.80 0.56
N TRP A 93 0.81 -4.81 -0.28
CA TRP A 93 -0.46 -4.07 -0.22
C TRP A 93 -1.65 -4.95 -0.60
N ALA A 94 -1.52 -5.79 -1.62
CA ALA A 94 -2.54 -6.77 -1.98
C ALA A 94 -2.78 -7.78 -0.84
N LYS A 95 -1.73 -8.16 -0.10
CA LYS A 95 -1.84 -9.06 1.06
C LYS A 95 -2.52 -8.38 2.26
N MET A 96 -2.18 -7.12 2.54
CA MET A 96 -2.85 -6.33 3.60
C MET A 96 -4.32 -6.06 3.26
N GLY A 97 -4.64 -5.66 2.03
CA GLY A 97 -6.02 -5.46 1.58
C GLY A 97 -6.85 -6.74 1.61
N GLY A 98 -6.24 -7.88 1.27
CA GLY A 98 -6.90 -9.19 1.38
C GLY A 98 -7.16 -9.64 2.82
N GLY A 99 -6.33 -9.22 3.79
CA GLY A 99 -6.59 -9.43 5.22
C GLY A 99 -7.79 -8.62 5.68
N ILE A 100 -7.79 -7.31 5.42
CA ILE A 100 -8.87 -6.40 5.80
C ILE A 100 -10.21 -6.81 5.16
N LEU A 101 -10.20 -7.24 3.90
CA LEU A 101 -11.40 -7.72 3.22
C LEU A 101 -11.94 -9.02 3.83
N LYS A 102 -11.05 -9.94 4.23
CA LYS A 102 -11.44 -11.17 4.94
C LYS A 102 -12.02 -10.86 6.31
N ASP A 103 -11.39 -9.95 7.05
CA ASP A 103 -11.84 -9.52 8.38
C ASP A 103 -13.23 -8.86 8.27
N ALA A 104 -13.44 -7.99 7.29
CA ALA A 104 -14.74 -7.37 7.03
C ALA A 104 -15.82 -8.38 6.59
N LEU A 105 -15.46 -9.38 5.79
CA LEU A 105 -16.39 -10.44 5.35
C LEU A 105 -16.76 -11.38 6.52
N GLU A 106 -15.82 -11.60 7.43
CA GLU A 106 -16.01 -12.41 8.64
C GLU A 106 -16.90 -11.67 9.65
N GLU A 107 -16.71 -10.36 9.82
CA GLU A 107 -17.56 -9.50 10.65
C GLU A 107 -18.97 -9.31 10.08
N ALA A 108 -19.13 -9.30 8.76
CA ALA A 108 -20.42 -9.31 8.08
C ALA A 108 -21.17 -10.66 8.15
N GLY A 109 -20.58 -11.69 8.78
CA GLY A 109 -21.22 -12.99 9.03
C GLY A 109 -21.35 -13.91 7.81
N LEU A 110 -20.83 -13.51 6.64
CA LEU A 110 -21.06 -14.20 5.36
C LEU A 110 -20.35 -15.56 5.24
N LYS A 111 -19.32 -15.82 6.06
CA LYS A 111 -18.50 -17.04 5.97
C LYS A 111 -19.12 -18.25 6.68
N LYS A 112 -20.08 -18.05 7.59
CA LYS A 112 -20.64 -19.15 8.39
C LYS A 112 -21.62 -20.02 7.60
N GLU A 113 -22.33 -19.45 6.63
CA GLU A 113 -23.31 -20.21 5.85
C GLU A 113 -22.68 -20.97 4.69
N GLU A 114 -21.68 -20.40 4.01
CA GLU A 114 -21.07 -21.02 2.82
C GLU A 114 -20.16 -22.21 3.19
N SER A 115 -19.39 -22.09 4.28
CA SER A 115 -18.57 -23.20 4.79
C SER A 115 -19.43 -24.32 5.39
N ALA A 116 -20.41 -24.00 6.22
CA ALA A 116 -21.31 -24.98 6.81
C ALA A 116 -22.15 -25.72 5.75
N SER A 117 -22.63 -25.02 4.72
CA SER A 117 -23.34 -25.64 3.59
C SER A 117 -22.45 -26.60 2.80
N SER A 118 -21.20 -26.22 2.53
CA SER A 118 -20.24 -27.06 1.80
C SER A 118 -19.83 -28.32 2.57
N ASP A 119 -19.65 -28.20 3.89
CA ASP A 119 -19.30 -29.33 4.76
C ASP A 119 -20.48 -30.31 4.87
N LEU A 120 -21.71 -29.81 5.00
CA LEU A 120 -22.93 -30.62 5.03
C LEU A 120 -23.17 -31.36 3.70
N GLU A 121 -22.98 -30.70 2.55
CA GLU A 121 -23.08 -31.37 1.25
C GLU A 121 -22.06 -32.50 1.09
N THR A 122 -20.82 -32.27 1.52
CA THR A 122 -19.73 -33.24 1.42
C THR A 122 -20.01 -34.47 2.30
N ASP A 123 -20.48 -34.24 3.54
CA ASP A 123 -20.87 -35.30 4.47
C ASP A 123 -22.07 -36.12 3.94
N LEU A 124 -23.09 -35.46 3.38
CA LEU A 124 -24.25 -36.15 2.81
C LEU A 124 -23.88 -37.00 1.58
N ARG A 125 -22.96 -36.50 0.73
CA ARG A 125 -22.43 -37.28 -0.40
C ARG A 125 -21.61 -38.48 0.07
N ALA A 126 -20.83 -38.34 1.14
CA ALA A 126 -20.08 -39.45 1.72
C ALA A 126 -21.01 -40.53 2.30
N LEU A 127 -22.08 -40.14 3.01
CA LEU A 127 -23.09 -41.07 3.52
C LEU A 127 -23.79 -41.84 2.40
N TYR A 128 -24.11 -41.17 1.29
CA TYR A 128 -24.73 -41.81 0.13
C TYR A 128 -23.83 -42.87 -0.51
N ARG A 129 -22.51 -42.63 -0.57
CA ARG A 129 -21.54 -43.62 -1.06
C ARG A 129 -21.46 -44.85 -0.16
N LEU A 130 -21.42 -44.66 1.16
CA LEU A 130 -21.38 -45.76 2.12
C LEU A 130 -22.63 -46.64 2.08
N HIS A 131 -23.78 -46.03 1.77
CA HIS A 131 -25.03 -46.74 1.53
C HIS A 131 -24.96 -47.56 0.23
N GLN A 132 -24.46 -46.97 -0.85
CA GLN A 132 -24.29 -47.65 -2.14
C GLN A 132 -23.31 -48.83 -2.06
N ASP A 133 -22.26 -48.71 -1.26
CA ASP A 133 -21.27 -49.77 -1.02
C ASP A 133 -21.82 -50.91 -0.12
N GLY A 134 -23.06 -50.79 0.37
CA GLY A 134 -23.71 -51.79 1.23
C GLY A 134 -23.14 -51.85 2.64
N ILE A 135 -22.30 -50.88 3.03
CA ILE A 135 -21.68 -50.78 4.35
C ILE A 135 -22.70 -50.27 5.37
N LEU A 136 -23.64 -49.43 4.93
CA LEU A 136 -24.67 -48.83 5.75
C LEU A 136 -26.05 -49.38 5.36
N SER A 137 -26.81 -49.91 6.33
CA SER A 137 -28.18 -50.37 6.07
C SER A 137 -29.14 -49.19 5.80
N ASP A 138 -30.28 -49.45 5.15
CA ASP A 138 -31.28 -48.42 4.82
C ASP A 138 -31.74 -47.64 6.06
N GLU A 139 -31.87 -48.33 7.21
CA GLU A 139 -32.32 -47.73 8.47
C GLU A 139 -31.24 -46.83 9.09
N GLU A 140 -29.97 -47.24 9.02
CA GLU A 140 -28.83 -46.49 9.56
C GLU A 140 -28.53 -45.24 8.73
N TYR A 141 -28.70 -45.32 7.41
CA TYR A 141 -28.57 -44.19 6.49
C TYR A 141 -29.61 -43.11 6.77
N GLU A 142 -30.88 -43.47 6.88
CA GLU A 142 -31.97 -42.52 7.14
C GLU A 142 -31.85 -41.87 8.52
N ALA A 143 -31.41 -42.62 9.54
CA ALA A 143 -31.12 -42.09 10.86
C ALA A 143 -29.95 -41.08 10.84
N ALA A 144 -28.85 -41.41 10.14
CA ALA A 144 -27.69 -40.53 10.02
C ALA A 144 -28.01 -39.24 9.25
N LYS A 145 -28.75 -39.34 8.15
CA LYS A 145 -29.22 -38.21 7.34
C LYS A 145 -30.12 -37.27 8.14
N LYS A 146 -31.11 -37.80 8.86
CA LYS A 146 -32.01 -36.99 9.73
C LYS A 146 -31.27 -36.31 10.86
N LYS A 147 -30.24 -36.96 11.43
CA LYS A 147 -29.41 -36.38 12.50
C LYS A 147 -28.58 -35.19 12.01
N ARG A 148 -28.13 -35.21 10.74
CA ARG A 148 -27.34 -34.13 10.14
C ARG A 148 -28.18 -32.97 9.62
N LEU A 149 -29.38 -33.23 9.09
CA LEU A 149 -30.32 -32.19 8.66
C LEU A 149 -30.94 -31.38 9.82
N LYS A 150 -30.89 -31.91 11.05
CA LYS A 150 -31.38 -31.23 12.27
C LYS A 150 -30.32 -30.39 12.99
N LYS A 151 -29.06 -30.46 12.57
CA LYS A 151 -27.93 -29.78 13.21
C LYS A 151 -27.64 -28.46 12.49
#